data_AF-A0A9D8LFP6-F1
#
_entry.id   AF-A0A9D8LFP6-F1
#
_cell.length_a   1.000
_cell.length_b   1.000
_cell.length_c   1.000
_cell.angle_alpha   90.00
_cell.angle_beta   90.00
_cell.angle_gamma   90.00
#
_symmetry.space_group_name_H-M   'P 1'
#
loop_
_entity.id
_entity.type
_entity.pdbx_description
1 polymer ?
#
loop_
_entity_poly.entity_id
_entity_poly.type
_entity_poly.pdbx_seq_one_letter_code
_entity_poly.pdbx_strand_id
1 'polypeptide(L)' 'QQVASLGIIPLINLMALLSLNIGIFNLLPIPMLDGGHLIYYIAEAIRGRPLPQRVQEVGYRIGLAVVFSLMIFTLINDLF' A
#
# COMPACT_ATOMS: atom_id res chain seq x y z
N GLN A 1 18.43 18.66 -9.25
CA GLN A 1 19.85 18.76 -8.87
C GLN A 1 20.10 19.88 -7.83
N GLN A 2 19.31 19.99 -6.76
CA GLN A 2 19.54 21.00 -5.68
C GLN A 2 19.60 20.41 -4.26
N VAL A 3 19.23 19.13 -4.06
CA VAL A 3 19.14 18.52 -2.72
C VAL A 3 20.50 18.02 -2.20
N ALA A 4 21.43 17.70 -3.10
CA ALA A 4 22.77 17.23 -2.74
C ALA A 4 23.69 18.34 -2.20
N SER A 5 23.34 19.61 -2.43
CA SER A 5 24.16 20.79 -2.10
C SER A 5 23.78 21.49 -0.79
N LEU A 6 22.78 21.00 -0.03
CA LEU A 6 22.19 21.73 1.10
C LEU A 6 22.45 21.11 2.51
N GLY A 7 23.32 20.11 2.65
CA GLY A 7 23.66 19.49 3.95
C GLY A 7 22.67 18.41 4.41
N ILE A 8 22.92 17.83 5.59
CA ILE A 8 22.21 16.64 6.11
C ILE A 8 20.71 16.90 6.40
N ILE A 9 20.35 18.11 6.81
CA ILE A 9 18.98 18.47 7.23
C ILE A 9 17.95 18.33 6.08
N PRO A 10 18.17 18.88 4.87
CA PRO A 10 17.24 18.69 3.75
C PRO A 10 17.15 17.25 3.28
N LEU A 11 18.22 16.45 3.41
CA LEU A 11 18.19 15.03 3.10
C LEU A 11 17.27 14.27 4.07
N ILE A 12 17.35 14.56 5.37
CA ILE A 12 16.46 13.98 6.39
C ILE A 12 15.01 14.36 6.11
N ASN A 13 14.72 15.62 5.77
CA ASN A 13 13.36 16.04 5.41
C ASN A 13 12.82 15.32 4.18
N LEU A 14 13.65 15.17 3.13
CA LEU A 14 13.26 14.39 1.96
C LEU A 14 12.98 12.93 2.32
N MET A 15 13.86 12.29 3.09
CA MET A 15 13.68 10.91 3.54
C MET A 15 12.40 10.75 4.38
N ALA A 16 12.12 11.70 5.28
CA ALA A 16 10.90 11.69 6.10
C ALA A 16 9.65 11.81 5.25
N LEU A 17 9.63 12.74 4.28
CA LEU A 17 8.51 12.93 3.36
C LEU A 17 8.27 11.71 2.48
N LEU A 18 9.33 11.12 1.90
CA LEU A 18 9.22 9.91 1.09
C LEU A 18 8.73 8.72 1.92
N SER A 19 9.30 8.52 3.12
CA SER A 19 8.90 7.44 4.04
C SER A 19 7.44 7.57 4.46
N LEU A 20 6.98 8.79 4.77
CA LEU A 20 5.59 9.04 5.13
C LEU A 20 4.63 8.71 3.98
N ASN A 21 4.96 9.13 2.75
CA ASN A 21 4.13 8.81 1.60
C ASN A 21 4.03 7.30 1.39
N ILE A 22 5.16 6.59 1.35
CA ILE A 22 5.18 5.12 1.17
C ILE A 22 4.41 4.43 2.30
N GLY A 23 4.62 4.88 3.55
CA GLY A 23 3.90 4.37 4.72
C GLY A 23 2.38 4.54 4.60
N ILE A 24 1.91 5.71 4.18
CA ILE A 24 0.48 5.97 3.96
C ILE A 24 -0.07 5.06 2.85
N PHE A 25 0.63 4.93 1.72
CA PHE A 25 0.21 4.05 0.62
C PHE A 25 0.14 2.59 1.05
N ASN A 26 1.11 2.10 1.85
CA ASN A 26 1.10 0.71 2.34
C ASN A 26 0.01 0.44 3.39
N LEU A 27 -0.47 1.46 4.11
CA LEU A 27 -1.57 1.35 5.05
C LEU A 27 -2.96 1.40 4.39
N LEU A 28 -3.02 1.63 3.08
CA LEU A 28 -4.29 1.59 2.35
C LEU A 28 -4.93 0.20 2.47
N PRO A 29 -6.28 0.14 2.46
CA PRO A 29 -7.04 -1.09 2.64
C PRO A 29 -7.02 -2.00 1.40
N ILE A 30 -5.84 -2.31 0.87
CA ILE A 30 -5.63 -3.16 -0.30
C ILE A 30 -5.16 -4.54 0.20
N PRO A 31 -5.86 -5.65 -0.09
CA PRO A 31 -5.56 -6.99 0.43
C PRO A 31 -4.14 -7.54 0.22
N MET A 32 -3.37 -6.92 -0.66
CA MET A 32 -1.99 -7.28 -1.01
C MET A 32 -0.93 -6.41 -0.32
N LEU A 33 -1.33 -5.29 0.31
CA LEU A 33 -0.46 -4.40 1.07
C LEU A 33 -0.57 -4.69 2.57
N ASP A 34 0.39 -4.18 3.36
CA ASP A 34 0.42 -4.33 4.82
C ASP A 34 -0.89 -3.87 5.49
N GLY A 35 -1.53 -2.82 4.96
CA GLY A 35 -2.83 -2.32 5.40
C GLY A 35 -3.99 -3.29 5.14
N GLY A 36 -3.90 -4.17 4.15
CA GLY A 36 -4.89 -5.23 3.92
C GLY A 36 -4.94 -6.24 5.07
N HIS A 37 -3.77 -6.59 5.63
CA HIS A 37 -3.68 -7.42 6.82
C HIS A 37 -4.29 -6.74 8.05
N LEU A 38 -4.12 -5.42 8.18
CA LEU A 38 -4.74 -4.66 9.25
C LEU A 38 -6.28 -4.77 9.23
N ILE A 39 -6.90 -4.74 8.05
CA ILE A 39 -8.36 -4.96 7.94
C ILE A 39 -8.73 -6.36 8.39
N TYR A 40 -7.95 -7.39 8.01
CA TYR A 40 -8.22 -8.75 8.46
C TYR A 40 -8.13 -8.87 9.98
N TYR A 41 -7.14 -8.23 10.61
CA TYR A 41 -7.03 -8.20 12.07
C TYR A 41 -8.17 -7.43 12.74
N ILE A 42 -8.59 -6.29 12.17
CA ILE A 42 -9.77 -5.55 12.66
C ILE A 42 -11.03 -6.42 12.54
N ALA A 43 -11.22 -7.10 11.41
CA ALA A 43 -12.33 -7.99 11.18
C ALA A 43 -12.29 -9.21 12.13
N GLU A 44 -11.11 -9.76 12.42
CA GLU A 44 -10.94 -10.81 13.43
C GLU A 44 -11.23 -10.32 14.85
N ALA A 45 -10.78 -9.12 15.21
CA ALA A 45 -11.06 -8.51 16.50
C ALA A 45 -12.56 -8.28 16.71
N ILE A 46 -13.27 -7.81 15.68
CA ILE A 46 -14.73 -7.64 15.73
C ILE A 46 -15.45 -8.99 15.76
N ARG A 47 -14.97 -9.99 15.00
CA ARG A 47 -15.61 -11.31 14.88
C ARG A 47 -15.28 -12.25 16.02
N GLY A 48 -14.23 -11.97 16.80
CA GLY A 48 -13.71 -12.80 17.89
C GLY A 48 -13.16 -14.16 17.47
N ARG A 49 -13.02 -14.41 16.15
CA ARG A 49 -12.55 -15.71 15.61
C ARG A 49 -11.76 -15.48 14.32
N PRO A 50 -10.70 -16.27 14.07
CA PRO A 50 -9.82 -16.10 12.92
C PRO A 50 -10.59 -16.20 11.60
N LEU A 51 -10.18 -15.42 10.61
CA LEU A 51 -10.76 -15.45 9.26
C LEU A 51 -10.42 -16.78 8.57
N PRO A 52 -11.35 -17.37 7.81
CA PRO A 52 -11.06 -18.60 7.08
C PRO A 52 -10.01 -18.31 6.02
N GLN A 53 -9.07 -19.24 5.81
CA GLN A 53 -8.02 -19.12 4.78
C GLN A 53 -8.59 -18.81 3.39
N ARG A 54 -9.75 -19.36 3.04
CA ARG A 54 -10.46 -19.07 1.77
C ARG A 54 -10.78 -17.59 1.59
N VAL A 55 -11.12 -16.87 2.67
CA VAL A 55 -11.45 -15.43 2.59
C VAL A 55 -10.19 -14.60 2.37
N GLN A 56 -9.08 -14.96 3.01
CA GLN A 56 -7.78 -14.32 2.77
C GLN A 56 -7.30 -14.56 1.34
N GLU A 57 -7.42 -15.80 0.84
CA GLU A 57 -6.99 -16.16 -0.51
C GLU A 57 -7.81 -15.46 -1.60
N VAL A 58 -9.14 -15.39 -1.44
CA VAL A 58 -10.01 -14.63 -2.33
C VAL A 58 -9.71 -13.14 -2.27
N GLY A 59 -9.52 -12.60 -1.06
CA GLY A 59 -9.14 -11.19 -0.89
C GLY A 59 -7.82 -10.86 -1.58
N TYR A 60 -6.81 -11.72 -1.45
CA TYR A 60 -5.52 -11.56 -2.12
C TYR A 60 -5.65 -11.57 -3.65
N ARG A 61 -6.41 -12.52 -4.22
CA ARG A 61 -6.66 -12.57 -5.67
C ARG A 61 -7.38 -11.32 -6.18
N ILE A 62 -8.36 -10.82 -5.44
CA ILE A 62 -9.07 -9.58 -5.76
C ILE A 62 -8.11 -8.38 -5.68
N GLY A 63 -7.29 -8.31 -4.61
CA GLY A 63 -6.28 -7.27 -4.43
C GLY A 63 -5.30 -7.22 -5.60
N LEU A 64 -4.76 -8.38 -5.99
CA LEU A 64 -3.90 -8.52 -7.18
C LEU A 64 -4.60 -8.02 -8.44
N ALA A 65 -5.83 -8.47 -8.70
CA ALA A 65 -6.57 -8.08 -9.89
C ALA A 65 -6.80 -6.56 -9.94
N VAL A 66 -7.11 -5.92 -8.81
CA VAL A 66 -7.28 -4.46 -8.71
C VAL A 66 -5.96 -3.73 -9.00
N VAL A 67 -4.86 -4.16 -8.38
CA VAL A 67 -3.53 -3.56 -8.59
C VAL A 67 -3.09 -3.69 -10.04
N PHE A 68 -3.25 -4.88 -10.65
CA PHE A 68 -2.94 -5.08 -12.06
C PHE A 68 -3.82 -4.24 -12.99
N SER A 69 -5.12 -4.15 -12.68
CA SER A 69 -6.05 -3.33 -13.46
C SER A 69 -5.66 -1.86 -13.40
N LEU A 70 -5.33 -1.36 -12.21
CA LEU A 70 -4.83 0.01 -12.03
C LEU A 70 -3.52 0.23 -12.77
N MET A 71 -2.57 -0.69 -12.67
CA MET A 71 -1.28 -0.62 -13.38
C MET A 71 -1.48 -0.50 -14.89
N ILE A 72 -2.34 -1.35 -15.48
CA ILE A 72 -2.65 -1.32 -16.91
C ILE A 72 -3.36 -0.02 -17.26
N PHE A 73 -4.34 0.40 -16.46
CA PHE A 73 -5.08 1.65 -16.67
C PHE A 73 -4.16 2.87 -16.66
N THR A 74 -3.25 2.98 -15.68
CA THR A 74 -2.27 4.07 -15.61
C THR A 74 -1.28 4.01 -16.77
N LEU A 75 -0.81 2.81 -17.14
CA LEU A 75 0.12 2.66 -18.26
C LEU A 75 -0.50 3.12 -19.58
N ILE A 76 -1.77 2.77 -19.82
CA ILE A 76 -2.53 3.25 -20.98
C ILE A 76 -2.71 4.77 -20.89
N ASN A 77 -3.12 5.29 -19.73
CA ASN A 77 -3.33 6.72 -19.55
C ASN A 77 -2.06 7.57 -19.72
N ASP A 78 -0.90 7.03 -19.37
CA ASP A 78 0.39 7.71 -19.58
C ASP A 78 0.86 7.62 -21.05
N LEU A 79 0.43 6.58 -21.79
CA LEU A 79 0.82 6.34 -23.20
C LEU A 79 -0.05 7.10 -24.22
N PHE A 80 -1.30 7.40 -23.89
CA PHE A 80 -2.28 8.05 -24.76
C PHE A 80 -2.63 9.47 -24.28
#